data_AF-A0A922MN74-F1
#
_entry.id   AF-A0A922MN74-F1
#
_cell.length_a   1.000
_cell.length_b   1.000
_cell.length_c   1.000
_cell.angle_alpha   90.00
_cell.angle_beta   90.00
_cell.angle_gamma   90.00
#
_symmetry.space_group_name_H-M   'P 1'
#
loop_
_entity.id
_entity.type
_entity.pdbx_description
1 polymer ?
#
loop_
_entity_poly.entity_id
_entity_poly.type
_entity_poly.pdbx_seq_one_letter_code
_entity_poly.pdbx_strand_id
1 'polypeptide(L)'
;MTDSLKILTANLQMSTYISDSLDKNFWSAMFGCYVDITEVFQIVEKTFEPMYTLLTCSSLTWVMKNLLIITFLCVECEKYYSAIKEIKWMCTQMTASERSSANQKTFCRNILRVQDATFKKLRICGLFAVDASLPLRVIAFITTYTIVLLQFVFL
;
A
#
# COMPACT_ATOMS: atom_id res chain seq x y z
N MET A 1 -24.36 -10.03 84.49
CA MET A 1 -24.36 -10.80 83.23
C MET A 1 -24.89 -10.00 82.03
N THR A 2 -25.64 -8.92 82.27
CA THR A 2 -26.26 -8.07 81.24
C THR A 2 -25.32 -7.09 80.56
N ASP A 3 -24.29 -6.58 81.25
CA ASP A 3 -23.38 -5.57 80.69
C ASP A 3 -22.32 -6.15 79.75
N SER A 4 -21.83 -7.36 80.05
CA SER A 4 -20.90 -8.11 79.19
C SER A 4 -21.52 -8.45 77.82
N LEU A 5 -22.83 -8.68 77.77
CA LEU A 5 -23.54 -9.03 76.54
C LEU A 5 -23.73 -7.79 75.64
N LYS A 6 -23.98 -6.61 76.23
CA LYS A 6 -24.08 -5.34 75.49
C LYS A 6 -22.75 -4.93 74.87
N ILE A 7 -21.64 -5.14 75.59
CA ILE A 7 -20.29 -4.86 75.10
C ILE A 7 -19.95 -5.77 73.91
N LEU A 8 -20.31 -7.05 73.97
CA LEU A 8 -20.07 -7.99 72.88
C LEU A 8 -20.86 -7.59 71.61
N THR A 9 -22.12 -7.19 71.75
CA THR A 9 -22.95 -6.75 70.61
C THR A 9 -22.42 -5.46 69.98
N ALA A 10 -21.98 -4.50 70.80
CA ALA A 10 -21.39 -3.26 70.30
C ALA A 10 -20.09 -3.52 69.50
N ASN A 11 -19.25 -4.44 69.99
CA ASN A 11 -18.02 -4.82 69.30
C ASN A 11 -18.29 -5.57 67.98
N LEU A 12 -19.31 -6.44 67.94
CA LEU A 12 -19.71 -7.13 66.72
C LEU A 12 -20.25 -6.16 65.67
N GLN A 13 -21.07 -5.19 66.06
CA GLN A 13 -21.58 -4.13 65.16
C GLN A 13 -20.46 -3.23 64.64
N MET A 14 -19.50 -2.85 65.50
CA MET A 14 -18.33 -2.08 65.09
C MET A 14 -17.46 -2.86 64.10
N SER A 15 -17.24 -4.16 64.34
CA SER A 15 -16.48 -5.02 63.42
C SER A 15 -17.17 -5.19 62.07
N THR A 16 -18.50 -5.32 62.02
CA THR A 16 -19.24 -5.43 60.76
C THR A 16 -19.22 -4.10 60.00
N TYR A 17 -19.37 -2.98 60.69
CA TYR A 17 -19.26 -1.64 60.10
C TYR A 17 -17.86 -1.37 59.51
N ILE A 18 -16.80 -1.73 60.24
CA ILE A 18 -15.42 -1.59 59.75
C ILE A 18 -15.20 -2.45 58.51
N SER A 19 -15.66 -3.71 58.51
CA SER A 19 -15.54 -4.62 57.36
C SER A 19 -16.26 -4.09 56.11
N ASP A 20 -17.48 -3.57 56.28
CA ASP A 20 -18.28 -3.02 55.18
C ASP A 20 -17.66 -1.73 54.61
N SER A 21 -17.13 -0.86 55.48
CA SER A 21 -16.41 0.34 55.05
C SER A 21 -15.12 0.02 54.30
N LEU A 22 -14.39 -1.03 54.72
CA LEU A 22 -13.14 -1.46 54.10
C LEU A 22 -13.38 -2.03 52.71
N ASP A 23 -14.41 -2.88 52.57
CA ASP A 23 -14.80 -3.47 51.28
C ASP A 23 -15.24 -2.38 50.29
N LYS A 24 -16.06 -1.42 50.74
CA LYS A 24 -16.49 -0.28 49.92
C LYS A 24 -15.31 0.56 49.41
N ASN A 25 -14.32 0.82 50.27
CA ASN A 25 -13.11 1.56 49.89
C ASN A 25 -12.24 0.76 48.90
N PHE A 26 -12.13 -0.56 49.09
CA PHE A 26 -11.39 -1.44 48.19
C PHE A 26 -12.02 -1.49 46.79
N TRP A 27 -13.32 -1.71 46.68
CA TRP A 27 -14.03 -1.69 45.39
C TRP A 27 -13.93 -0.32 44.71
N SER A 28 -14.09 0.78 45.46
CA SER A 28 -13.95 2.12 44.91
C SER A 28 -12.54 2.38 44.36
N ALA A 29 -11.49 1.92 45.04
CA ALA A 29 -10.12 2.06 44.58
C ALA A 29 -9.86 1.23 43.31
N MET A 30 -10.36 0.00 43.28
CA MET A 30 -10.24 -0.89 42.12
C MET A 30 -10.98 -0.36 40.89
N PHE A 31 -12.21 0.16 41.07
CA PHE A 31 -12.94 0.84 39.99
C PHE A 31 -12.20 2.09 39.51
N GLY A 32 -11.61 2.87 40.43
CA GLY A 32 -10.76 4.01 40.07
C GLY A 32 -9.59 3.60 39.17
N CYS A 33 -8.81 2.59 39.57
CA CYS A 33 -7.70 2.08 38.76
C CYS A 33 -8.16 1.56 37.39
N TYR A 34 -9.32 0.89 37.32
CA TYR A 34 -9.85 0.42 36.04
C TYR A 34 -10.19 1.59 35.11
N VAL A 35 -10.85 2.63 35.62
CA VAL A 35 -11.16 3.84 34.86
C VAL A 35 -9.88 4.49 34.34
N ASP A 36 -8.89 4.69 35.20
CA ASP A 36 -7.59 5.28 34.81
C ASP A 36 -6.90 4.48 33.69
N ILE A 37 -6.89 3.15 33.79
CA ILE A 37 -6.33 2.28 32.74
C ILE A 37 -7.08 2.48 31.42
N THR A 38 -8.41 2.48 31.45
CA THR A 38 -9.21 2.65 30.23
C THR A 38 -9.03 4.04 29.60
N GLU A 39 -8.89 5.10 30.40
CA GLU A 39 -8.60 6.44 29.91
C GLU A 39 -7.24 6.51 29.21
N VAL A 40 -6.21 5.92 29.81
CA VAL A 40 -4.88 5.82 29.20
C VAL A 40 -4.94 5.07 27.87
N PHE A 41 -5.66 3.94 27.80
CA PHE A 41 -5.85 3.20 26.55
C PHE A 41 -6.52 4.05 25.47
N GLN A 42 -7.56 4.82 25.81
CA GLN A 42 -8.23 5.70 24.85
C GLN A 42 -7.32 6.83 24.36
N ILE A 43 -6.47 7.40 25.23
CA ILE A 43 -5.50 8.43 24.85
C ILE A 43 -4.46 7.85 23.89
N VAL A 44 -3.97 6.63 24.18
CA VAL A 44 -3.04 5.89 23.33
C VAL A 44 -3.68 5.67 21.95
N GLU A 45 -4.88 5.09 21.90
CA GLU A 45 -5.59 4.82 20.64
C GLU A 45 -5.76 6.08 19.78
N LYS A 46 -6.23 7.18 20.36
CA LYS A 46 -6.38 8.48 19.67
C LYS A 46 -5.05 9.08 19.19
N THR A 47 -3.95 8.76 19.87
CA THR A 47 -2.61 9.22 19.47
C THR A 47 -2.05 8.39 18.31
N PHE A 48 -2.37 7.09 18.26
CA PHE A 48 -1.89 6.19 17.22
C PHE A 48 -2.74 6.21 15.93
N GLU A 49 -4.03 6.52 15.99
CA GLU A 49 -4.87 6.71 14.80
C GLU A 49 -4.29 7.68 13.75
N PRO A 50 -3.89 8.92 14.09
CA PRO A 50 -3.31 9.84 13.11
C PRO A 50 -1.99 9.31 12.55
N MET A 51 -1.20 8.59 13.35
CA MET A 51 0.05 7.99 12.87
C MET A 51 -0.20 6.90 11.83
N TYR A 52 -1.16 6.00 12.10
CA TYR A 52 -1.52 4.92 11.18
C TYR A 52 -2.14 5.45 9.88
N THR A 53 -3.03 6.44 9.99
CA THR A 53 -3.66 7.08 8.82
C THR A 53 -2.63 7.80 7.96
N LEU A 54 -1.69 8.54 8.55
CA LEU A 54 -0.58 9.18 7.82
C LEU A 54 0.32 8.15 7.14
N LEU A 55 0.68 7.07 7.84
CA LEU A 55 1.48 6.00 7.26
C LEU A 55 0.79 5.37 6.06
N THR A 56 -0.51 5.08 6.18
CA THR A 56 -1.33 4.51 5.10
C THR A 56 -1.46 5.46 3.91
N CYS A 57 -1.69 6.75 4.16
CA CYS A 57 -1.71 7.76 3.10
C CYS A 57 -0.36 7.87 2.38
N SER A 58 0.75 7.81 3.13
CA SER A 58 2.09 7.87 2.56
C SER A 58 2.41 6.65 1.67
N SER A 59 2.00 5.45 2.10
CA SER A 59 2.21 4.22 1.33
C SER A 59 1.38 4.20 0.04
N LEU A 60 0.12 4.63 0.11
CA LEU A 60 -0.73 4.79 -1.08
C LEU A 60 -0.15 5.81 -2.06
N THR A 61 0.32 6.94 -1.56
CA THR A 61 0.97 7.97 -2.38
C THR A 61 2.22 7.41 -3.08
N TRP A 62 3.02 6.62 -2.36
CA TRP A 62 4.20 5.97 -2.92
C TRP A 62 3.84 4.99 -4.04
N VAL A 63 2.84 4.13 -3.83
CA VAL A 63 2.37 3.18 -4.85
C VAL A 63 1.86 3.93 -6.09
N MET A 64 1.04 4.96 -5.90
CA MET A 64 0.52 5.78 -7.00
C MET A 64 1.63 6.47 -7.79
N LYS A 65 2.64 7.02 -7.11
CA LYS A 65 3.83 7.61 -7.76
C LYS A 65 4.54 6.58 -8.65
N ASN A 66 4.75 5.35 -8.16
CA ASN A 66 5.39 4.29 -8.95
C ASN A 66 4.55 3.90 -10.16
N LEU A 67 3.23 3.79 -10.01
CA LEU A 67 2.32 3.52 -11.12
C LEU A 67 2.35 4.62 -12.18
N LEU A 68 2.40 5.89 -11.78
CA LEU A 68 2.53 7.02 -12.70
C LEU A 68 3.86 6.97 -13.47
N ILE A 69 4.98 6.69 -12.79
CA ILE A 69 6.30 6.55 -13.44
C ILE A 69 6.27 5.41 -14.47
N ILE A 70 5.73 4.24 -14.11
CA ILE A 70 5.63 3.10 -15.03
C ILE A 70 4.75 3.46 -16.23
N THR A 71 3.62 4.13 -15.99
CA THR A 71 2.71 4.56 -17.07
C THR A 71 3.39 5.53 -18.01
N PHE A 72 4.05 6.56 -17.48
CA PHE A 72 4.79 7.54 -18.27
C PHE A 72 5.89 6.86 -19.11
N LEU A 73 6.66 5.96 -18.51
CA LEU A 73 7.67 5.18 -19.21
C LEU A 73 7.06 4.36 -20.36
N CYS A 74 5.92 3.69 -20.13
CA CYS A 74 5.24 2.92 -21.17
C CYS A 74 4.76 3.80 -22.32
N VAL A 75 4.21 4.98 -22.02
CA VAL A 75 3.77 5.95 -23.04
C VAL A 75 4.94 6.42 -23.90
N GLU A 76 6.06 6.79 -23.29
CA GLU A 76 7.24 7.24 -24.04
C GLU A 76 7.87 6.09 -24.86
N CYS A 77 7.88 4.86 -24.33
CA CYS A 77 8.31 3.69 -25.08
C CYS A 77 7.41 3.42 -26.29
N GLU A 78 6.09 3.53 -26.14
CA GLU A 78 5.13 3.32 -27.23
C GLU A 78 5.31 4.36 -28.34
N LYS A 79 5.51 5.64 -27.98
CA LYS A 79 5.83 6.71 -28.93
C LYS A 79 7.13 6.41 -29.67
N TYR A 80 8.19 6.03 -28.94
CA TYR A 80 9.47 5.65 -29.52
C TYR A 80 9.34 4.46 -30.49
N TYR A 81 8.60 3.42 -30.11
CA TYR A 81 8.35 2.25 -30.98
C TYR A 81 7.55 2.61 -32.22
N SER A 82 6.58 3.50 -32.09
CA SER A 82 5.79 4.00 -33.22
C SER A 82 6.67 4.78 -34.20
N ALA A 83 7.50 5.71 -33.72
CA ALA A 83 8.44 6.46 -34.55
C ALA A 83 9.44 5.54 -35.29
N ILE A 84 9.99 4.56 -34.57
CA ILE A 84 10.89 3.55 -35.16
C ILE A 84 10.19 2.71 -36.23
N LYS A 85 8.93 2.32 -35.99
CA LYS A 85 8.12 1.57 -36.95
C LYS A 85 7.83 2.40 -38.21
N GLU A 86 7.54 3.69 -38.07
CA GLU A 86 7.35 4.61 -39.19
C GLU A 86 8.64 4.77 -40.02
N ILE A 87 9.79 4.96 -39.37
CA ILE A 87 11.10 5.03 -40.05
C ILE A 87 11.36 3.74 -40.84
N LYS A 88 11.08 2.58 -40.24
CA LYS A 88 11.22 1.27 -40.91
C LYS A 88 10.34 1.17 -42.15
N TRP A 89 9.08 1.58 -42.02
CA TRP A 89 8.11 1.54 -43.11
C TRP A 89 8.52 2.48 -44.26
N MET A 90 8.93 3.72 -43.95
CA MET A 90 9.41 4.69 -44.94
C MET A 90 10.67 4.17 -45.67
N CYS A 91 11.67 3.66 -44.94
CA CYS A 91 12.88 3.12 -45.53
C CYS A 91 12.60 1.90 -46.43
N THR A 92 11.65 1.05 -46.02
CA THR A 92 11.24 -0.12 -46.80
C THR A 92 10.56 0.30 -48.11
N GLN A 93 9.63 1.25 -48.05
CA GLN A 93 8.99 1.81 -49.24
C GLN A 93 9.99 2.51 -50.17
N MET A 94 10.90 3.29 -49.61
CA MET A 94 11.91 4.01 -50.41
C MET A 94 12.88 3.04 -51.09
N THR A 95 13.17 1.90 -50.47
CA THR A 95 14.00 0.84 -51.06
C THR A 95 13.25 0.09 -52.19
N ALA A 96 11.93 -0.12 -52.03
CA ALA A 96 11.08 -0.78 -53.02
C ALA A 96 10.70 0.12 -54.21
N SER A 97 10.72 1.45 -54.03
CA SER A 97 10.40 2.41 -55.09
C SER A 97 11.39 2.37 -56.25
N GLU A 98 10.89 2.36 -57.48
CA GLU A 98 11.70 2.52 -58.70
C GLU A 98 12.24 3.94 -58.86
N ARG A 99 11.62 4.92 -58.19
CA ARG A 99 11.95 6.35 -58.32
C ARG A 99 13.14 6.78 -57.45
N SER A 100 13.62 5.93 -56.54
CA SER A 100 14.72 6.27 -55.63
C SER A 100 16.09 5.95 -56.22
N SER A 101 17.07 6.81 -55.94
CA SER A 101 18.43 6.65 -56.45
C SER A 101 19.15 5.48 -55.77
N ALA A 102 20.17 4.90 -56.44
CA ALA A 102 20.98 3.83 -55.87
C ALA A 102 21.60 4.20 -54.49
N ASN A 103 22.00 5.47 -54.33
CA ASN A 103 22.54 5.99 -53.08
C ASN A 103 21.47 6.03 -51.97
N GLN A 104 20.25 6.47 -52.28
CA GLN A 104 19.13 6.49 -51.32
C GLN A 104 18.72 5.08 -50.88
N LYS A 105 18.68 4.11 -51.82
CA LYS A 105 18.40 2.70 -51.51
C LYS A 105 19.46 2.10 -50.60
N THR A 106 20.73 2.38 -50.86
CA THR A 106 21.85 1.89 -50.04
C THR A 106 21.80 2.49 -48.63
N PHE A 107 21.52 3.79 -48.53
CA PHE A 107 21.37 4.48 -47.25
C PHE A 107 20.22 3.89 -46.42
N CYS A 108 19.02 3.73 -47.00
CA CYS A 108 17.88 3.11 -46.33
C CYS A 108 18.17 1.67 -45.87
N ARG A 109 18.88 0.87 -46.69
CA ARG A 109 19.30 -0.49 -46.30
C ARG A 109 20.24 -0.49 -45.10
N ASN A 110 21.17 0.47 -45.01
CA ASN A 110 22.06 0.59 -43.87
C ASN A 110 21.29 0.98 -42.60
N ILE A 111 20.34 1.91 -42.69
CA ILE A 111 19.45 2.26 -41.57
C ILE A 111 18.66 1.03 -41.10
N LEU A 112 18.03 0.31 -42.02
CA LEU A 112 17.28 -0.91 -41.69
C LEU A 112 18.16 -1.96 -41.00
N ARG A 113 19.40 -2.14 -41.47
CA ARG A 113 20.38 -3.04 -40.84
C ARG A 113 20.73 -2.63 -39.41
N VAL A 114 21.05 -1.36 -39.20
CA VAL A 114 21.38 -0.83 -37.87
C VAL A 114 20.18 -0.95 -36.95
N GLN A 115 18.99 -0.63 -37.46
CA GLN A 115 17.75 -0.73 -36.72
C GLN A 115 17.45 -2.19 -36.34
N ASP A 116 17.55 -3.16 -37.24
CA ASP A 116 17.32 -4.57 -36.91
C ASP A 116 18.36 -5.14 -35.93
N ALA A 117 19.60 -4.64 -35.95
CA ALA A 117 20.64 -5.04 -35.00
C ALA A 117 20.48 -4.39 -33.61
N THR A 118 20.00 -3.15 -33.56
CA THR A 118 19.98 -2.32 -32.33
C THR A 118 18.60 -2.32 -31.67
N PHE A 119 17.54 -2.40 -32.46
CA PHE A 119 16.16 -2.33 -31.98
C PHE A 119 15.76 -3.66 -31.36
N LYS A 120 15.87 -3.72 -30.04
CA LYS A 120 15.20 -4.72 -29.23
C LYS A 120 14.10 -4.02 -28.45
N LYS A 121 12.86 -4.48 -28.62
CA LYS A 121 11.74 -4.03 -27.79
C LYS A 121 12.12 -4.13 -26.32
N LEU A 122 11.99 -3.04 -25.56
CA LEU A 122 12.40 -3.03 -24.16
C LEU A 122 11.56 -4.04 -23.40
N ARG A 123 12.24 -4.86 -22.62
CA ARG A 123 11.64 -5.85 -21.76
C ARG A 123 12.13 -5.63 -20.35
N ILE A 124 11.22 -5.33 -19.42
CA ILE A 124 11.55 -5.26 -18.00
C ILE A 124 11.86 -6.68 -17.53
N CYS A 125 13.04 -6.84 -16.94
CA CYS A 125 13.58 -8.11 -16.46
C CYS A 125 13.57 -9.24 -17.52
N GLY A 126 13.53 -8.91 -18.82
CA GLY A 126 13.41 -9.88 -19.92
C GLY A 126 12.04 -10.56 -20.06
N LEU A 127 11.14 -10.36 -19.09
CA LEU A 127 9.88 -11.09 -18.96
C LEU A 127 8.69 -10.32 -19.53
N PHE A 128 8.64 -9.00 -19.28
CA PHE A 128 7.50 -8.17 -19.70
C PHE A 128 7.92 -7.14 -20.73
N ALA A 129 7.30 -7.17 -21.91
CA ALA A 129 7.44 -6.08 -22.86
C ALA A 129 6.87 -4.78 -22.28
N VAL A 130 7.64 -3.69 -22.39
CA VAL A 130 7.24 -2.35 -21.96
C VAL A 130 6.26 -1.80 -22.99
N ASP A 131 5.00 -2.17 -22.81
CA ASP A 131 3.89 -1.83 -23.70
C ASP A 131 2.84 -1.07 -22.93
N ALA A 132 1.94 -0.38 -23.65
CA ALA A 132 0.78 0.29 -23.05
C ALA A 132 -0.10 -0.62 -22.18
N SER A 133 0.01 -1.95 -22.32
CA SER A 133 -0.71 -2.94 -21.50
C SER A 133 -0.02 -3.28 -20.17
N LEU A 134 1.25 -2.91 -19.97
CA LEU A 134 2.00 -3.22 -18.76
C LEU A 134 1.40 -2.56 -17.51
N PRO A 135 1.09 -1.25 -17.49
CA PRO A 135 0.51 -0.61 -16.30
C PRO A 135 -0.82 -1.25 -15.91
N LEU A 136 -1.66 -1.60 -16.89
CA LEU A 136 -2.93 -2.29 -16.68
C LEU A 136 -2.74 -3.66 -16.01
N ARG A 137 -1.76 -4.45 -16.46
CA ARG A 137 -1.43 -5.74 -15.84
C ARG A 137 -0.93 -5.59 -14.41
N VAL A 138 -0.11 -4.58 -14.14
CA VAL A 138 0.40 -4.30 -12.79
C VAL A 138 -0.74 -3.91 -11.85
N ILE A 139 -1.65 -3.04 -12.30
CA ILE A 139 -2.83 -2.64 -11.51
C ILE A 139 -3.73 -3.85 -11.25
N ALA A 140 -4.00 -4.67 -12.26
CA ALA A 140 -4.80 -5.89 -12.08
C ALA A 140 -4.18 -6.82 -11.04
N PHE A 141 -2.86 -7.04 -11.10
CA PHE A 141 -2.13 -7.85 -10.12
C PHE A 141 -2.26 -7.27 -8.71
N ILE A 142 -1.97 -5.97 -8.52
CA ILE A 142 -2.08 -5.31 -7.21
C ILE A 142 -3.51 -5.46 -6.66
N THR A 143 -4.53 -5.20 -7.47
CA THR A 143 -5.92 -5.32 -7.07
C THR A 143 -6.28 -6.75 -6.67
N THR A 144 -5.89 -7.76 -7.46
CA THR A 144 -6.17 -9.17 -7.13
C THR A 144 -5.54 -9.57 -5.81
N TYR A 145 -4.27 -9.24 -5.58
CA TYR A 145 -3.59 -9.55 -4.31
C TYR A 145 -4.21 -8.79 -3.14
N THR A 146 -4.59 -7.53 -3.35
CA THR A 146 -5.26 -6.73 -2.32
C THR A 146 -6.60 -7.37 -1.92
N ILE A 147 -7.40 -7.82 -2.90
CA ILE A 147 -8.67 -8.53 -2.63
C ILE A 147 -8.41 -9.82 -1.85
N VAL A 148 -7.44 -10.64 -2.25
CA VAL A 148 -7.10 -11.88 -1.55
C VAL A 148 -6.67 -11.60 -0.10
N LEU A 149 -5.83 -10.59 0.13
CA LEU A 149 -5.42 -10.20 1.48
C LEU A 149 -6.60 -9.70 2.32
N LEU A 150 -7.50 -8.91 1.73
CA LEU A 150 -8.73 -8.46 2.39
C LEU A 150 -9.62 -9.65 2.76
N GLN A 151 -9.74 -10.65 1.90
CA GLN A 151 -10.47 -11.89 2.22
C GLN A 151 -9.89 -12.59 3.44
N PHE A 152 -8.56 -12.70 3.57
CA PHE A 152 -7.94 -13.29 4.77
C PHE A 152 -8.13 -12.48 6.06
N VAL A 153 -8.44 -11.18 5.96
CA VAL A 153 -8.68 -10.33 7.14
C VAL A 153 -10.15 -10.38 7.57
N PHE A 154 -11.09 -10.48 6.63
CA PHE A 154 -12.52 -10.40 6.91
C PHE A 154 -13.24 -11.76 6.95
N LEU A 155 -12.65 -12.81 6.39
CA LEU A 155 -13.18 -14.17 6.35
C LEU A 155 -12.45 -15.06 7.35
#